data_AF-A0A1S6H0V0-F1
#
_entry.id   AF-A0A1S6H0V0-F1
#
_cell.length_a   1.000
_cell.length_b   1.000
_cell.length_c   1.000
_cell.angle_alpha   90.00
_cell.angle_beta   90.00
_cell.angle_gamma   90.00
#
_symmetry.space_group_name_H-M   'P 1'
#
loop_
_entity.id
_entity.type
_entity.pdbx_description
1 polymer ?
#
loop_
_entity_poly.entity_id
_entity_poly.type
_entity_poly.pdbx_seq_one_letter_code
_entity_poly.pdbx_strand_id
1 'polypeptide(L)' 'MCRFNVEENVNMPTCSFCKSRFKEPRGLTIFTFDGKSIHYCSSKCRRNAKLGRDGRKVNWVRKSAGFLANKEEGEEKQ' A
#
# COMPACT_ATOMS: atom_id res chain seq x y z
N MET A 1 22.36 -32.29 6.45
CA MET A 1 21.27 -31.60 5.73
C MET A 1 20.67 -30.57 6.67
N CYS A 2 21.08 -29.31 6.59
CA CYS A 2 20.55 -28.26 7.46
C CYS A 2 19.14 -27.88 6.98
N ARG A 3 18.11 -28.31 7.73
CA ARG A 3 16.75 -27.79 7.58
C ARG A 3 16.73 -26.38 8.16
N PHE A 4 16.79 -25.36 7.32
CA PHE A 4 16.48 -24.00 7.74
C PHE A 4 14.96 -23.87 7.82
N ASN A 5 14.42 -23.94 9.03
CA ASN A 5 13.06 -23.47 9.30
C ASN A 5 13.09 -21.93 9.20
N VAL A 6 12.56 -21.39 8.11
CA VAL A 6 12.27 -19.96 8.00
C VAL A 6 10.89 -19.76 8.61
N GLU A 7 10.85 -19.33 9.87
CA GLU A 7 9.62 -18.80 10.48
C GLU A 7 9.29 -17.47 9.78
N GLU A 8 8.39 -17.54 8.81
CA GLU A 8 7.89 -16.40 8.05
C GLU A 8 7.09 -15.44 8.95
N ASN A 9 7.79 -14.49 9.58
CA ASN A 9 7.17 -13.25 10.07
C ASN A 9 6.78 -12.39 8.86
N VAL A 10 5.65 -12.71 8.23
CA VAL A 10 5.13 -11.95 7.07
C VAL A 10 4.54 -10.63 7.55
N ASN A 11 5.38 -9.60 7.60
CA ASN A 11 4.87 -8.22 7.63
C ASN A 11 4.07 -7.99 6.34
N MET A 12 2.77 -7.72 6.47
CA MET A 12 1.86 -7.62 5.33
C MET A 12 1.87 -6.19 4.75
N PRO A 13 2.58 -5.94 3.64
CA PRO A 13 2.74 -4.60 3.09
C PRO A 13 1.38 -4.02 2.66
N THR A 14 1.24 -2.72 2.89
CA THR A 14 0.02 -1.97 2.55
C THR A 14 0.29 -1.10 1.33
N CYS A 15 -0.59 -1.14 0.33
CA CYS A 15 -0.49 -0.26 -0.83
C CYS A 15 -0.94 1.17 -0.51
N SER A 16 -0.13 2.17 -0.86
CA SER A 16 -0.44 3.58 -0.62
C SER A 16 -1.68 4.07 -1.37
N PHE A 17 -2.04 3.43 -2.49
CA PHE A 17 -3.17 3.83 -3.33
C PHE A 17 -4.49 3.14 -2.96
N CYS A 18 -4.52 1.80 -2.94
CA CYS A 18 -5.74 1.05 -2.67
C CYS A 18 -5.92 0.64 -1.20
N LYS A 19 -4.91 0.90 -0.35
CA LYS A 19 -4.88 0.52 1.08
C LYS A 19 -5.17 -0.95 1.37
N SER A 20 -5.09 -1.81 0.37
CA SER A 20 -5.25 -3.24 0.55
C SER A 20 -3.97 -3.82 1.16
N ARG A 21 -4.14 -4.84 2.00
CA ARG A 21 -3.10 -5.66 2.60
C ARG A 21 -2.77 -6.81 1.63
N PHE A 22 -1.50 -7.12 1.38
CA PHE A 22 -1.10 -8.20 0.47
C PHE A 22 -0.21 -9.23 1.16
N LYS A 23 -0.54 -10.52 1.02
CA LYS A 23 0.24 -11.62 1.59
C LYS A 23 1.63 -11.75 0.95
N GLU A 24 1.73 -11.47 -0.34
CA GLU A 24 3.00 -11.44 -1.07
C GLU A 24 3.34 -9.99 -1.47
N PRO A 25 4.59 -9.53 -1.28
CA PRO A 25 5.01 -8.23 -1.78
C PRO A 25 4.95 -8.23 -3.32
N ARG A 26 3.89 -7.62 -3.87
CA ARG A 26 3.70 -7.47 -5.32
C ARG A 26 3.80 -6.01 -5.74
N GLY A 27 4.27 -5.82 -6.98
CA GLY A 27 4.24 -4.54 -7.67
C GLY A 27 5.55 -3.77 -7.60
N LEU A 28 5.48 -2.48 -7.26
CA LEU A 28 6.60 -1.54 -7.36
C LEU A 28 6.62 -0.59 -6.15
N THR A 29 7.81 -0.37 -5.60
CA THR A 29 8.09 0.70 -4.64
C THR A 29 8.74 1.87 -5.36
N ILE A 30 8.19 3.07 -5.20
CA ILE A 30 8.77 4.30 -5.72
C ILE A 30 9.27 5.12 -4.54
N PHE A 31 10.51 5.57 -4.60
CA PHE A 31 11.07 6.54 -3.66
C PHE A 31 10.96 7.94 -4.26
N THR A 32 10.33 8.86 -3.53
CA THR A 32 10.29 10.28 -3.92
C THR A 32 11.56 10.98 -3.44
N PHE A 33 11.90 12.12 -4.05
CA PHE A 33 13.00 12.96 -3.58
C PHE A 33 12.84 13.40 -2.10
N ASP A 34 11.60 13.56 -1.63
CA ASP A 34 11.28 13.85 -0.23
C ASP A 34 11.56 12.70 0.76
N GLY A 35 12.18 11.60 0.30
CA GLY A 35 12.46 10.41 1.12
C GLY A 35 11.24 9.52 1.40
N LYS A 36 10.05 9.85 0.89
CA LYS A 36 8.85 9.02 1.07
C LYS A 36 8.90 7.78 0.19
N SER A 37 8.60 6.62 0.79
CA SER A 37 8.40 5.36 0.09
C SER A 37 6.92 5.17 -0.25
N ILE A 38 6.61 5.05 -1.54
CA ILE A 38 5.26 4.81 -2.04
C ILE A 38 5.19 3.40 -2.60
N HIS A 39 4.39 2.55 -1.95
CA HIS A 39 4.21 1.15 -2.34
C HIS A 39 2.96 0.99 -3.20
N TYR A 40 3.11 0.43 -4.39
CA TYR A 40 2.02 0.09 -5.29
C TYR A 40 1.91 -1.41 -5.48
N CYS A 41 0.71 -1.95 -5.27
CA CYS A 41 0.44 -3.38 -5.45
C CYS A 41 0.41 -3.85 -6.91
N SER A 42 0.14 -2.94 -7.86
CA SER A 42 -0.04 -3.29 -9.27
C SER A 42 0.13 -2.08 -10.19
N SER A 43 0.32 -2.36 -11.49
CA SER A 43 0.33 -1.36 -12.56
C SER A 43 -0.96 -0.52 -12.61
N LYS A 44 -2.11 -1.08 -12.20
CA LYS A 44 -3.39 -0.37 -12.13
C LYS A 44 -3.32 0.81 -11.16
N CYS A 45 -2.77 0.59 -9.97
CA CYS A 45 -2.61 1.61 -8.93
C CYS A 45 -1.60 2.67 -9.36
N ARG A 46 -0.47 2.26 -9.95
CA ARG A 46 0.54 3.19 -10.49
C ARG A 46 -0.04 4.11 -11.56
N ARG A 47 -0.75 3.56 -12.55
CA ARG A 47 -1.36 4.36 -13.64
C ARG A 47 -2.38 5.34 -13.08
N ASN A 48 -3.20 4.90 -12.13
CA ASN A 48 -4.21 5.77 -11.55
C ASN A 48 -3.62 6.90 -10.68
N ALA A 49 -2.53 6.62 -9.97
CA ALA A 49 -1.77 7.65 -9.24
C ALA A 49 -1.11 8.65 -10.19
N LYS A 50 -0.55 8.20 -11.32
CA LYS A 50 0.00 9.09 -12.35
C LYS A 50 -1.04 10.00 -12.99
N LEU A 51 -2.30 9.57 -13.05
CA LEU A 51 -3.41 10.39 -13.53
C LEU A 51 -3.88 11.44 -12.51
N GLY A 52 -3.23 11.56 -11.34
CA GLY A 52 -3.61 12.52 -10.30
C GLY A 52 -4.94 12.21 -9.60
N ARG A 53 -5.44 10.97 -9.75
CA ARG A 53 -6.69 10.56 -9.08
C ARG A 53 -6.39 10.14 -7.64
N ASP A 54 -7.13 10.70 -6.69
CA ASP A 54 -7.10 10.25 -5.30
C ASP A 54 -7.76 8.88 -5.15
N GLY A 55 -7.07 7.91 -4.54
CA GLY A 55 -7.65 6.59 -4.26
C GLY A 55 -8.94 6.66 -3.43
N ARG A 56 -9.09 7.69 -2.59
CA ARG A 56 -10.29 7.97 -1.79
C ARG A 56 -11.54 8.27 -2.63
N LYS A 57 -11.36 8.91 -3.79
CA LYS A 57 -12.47 9.36 -4.67
C LYS A 57 -12.86 8.29 -5.69
N VAL A 58 -12.06 7.24 -5.84
CA VAL A 58 -12.27 6.22 -6.86
C VAL A 58 -13.21 5.14 -6.34
N ASN A 59 -14.36 4.96 -7.01
CA ASN A 59 -15.43 4.06 -6.57
C ASN A 59 -14.98 2.61 -6.34
N TRP A 60 -14.13 2.04 -7.21
CA TRP A 60 -13.67 0.65 -7.05
C TRP A 60 -12.70 0.46 -5.87
N VAL A 61 -12.01 1.53 -5.48
CA VAL A 61 -11.11 1.53 -4.32
C VAL A 61 -11.92 1.69 -3.04
N ARG A 62 -12.92 2.58 -3.03
CA ARG A 62 -13.84 2.75 -1.89
C ARG A 62 -14.60 1.47 -1.55
N LYS A 63 -14.98 0.68 -2.56
CA LYS A 63 -15.62 -0.63 -2.38
C LYS A 63 -14.66 -1.70 -1.84
N SER A 64 -13.35 -1.50 -1.96
CA SER A 64 -12.36 -2.44 -1.43
C SER A 64 -12.12 -2.20 0.05
N ALA A 65 -12.01 -3.27 0.83
CA ALA A 65 -11.96 -3.27 2.29
C ALA A 65 -10.86 -2.39 2.93
N GLY A 66 -9.85 -1.94 2.16
CA GLY A 66 -8.71 -1.18 2.67
C GLY A 66 -9.02 0.21 3.24
N PHE A 67 -10.16 0.82 2.89
CA PHE A 67 -10.52 2.17 3.35
C PHE A 67 -11.42 2.22 4.58
N LEU A 68 -12.10 1.12 4.93
CA LEU A 68 -12.99 1.06 6.10
C LEU A 68 -12.23 0.97 7.43
N ALA A 69 -10.90 0.78 7.40
CA ALA A 69 -10.09 0.45 8.57
C ALA A 69 -9.12 1.56 9.04
N ASN A 70 -9.10 2.76 8.44
CA ASN A 70 -8.14 3.81 8.83
C ASN A 70 -8.86 5.16 9.01
N LYS A 71 -9.45 5.37 10.19
CA LYS A 71 -10.06 6.66 10.59
C LYS A 71 -9.30 7.36 11.73
N GLU A 72 -8.20 6.79 12.21
CA GLU A 72 -7.32 7.30 13.26
C GLU A 72 -5.91 7.06 12.69
N GLU A 73 -5.21 8.01 12.12
CA GLU A 73 -4.27 8.91 12.79
C GLU A 73 -3.84 9.93 11.73
N GLY A 74 -4.09 11.19 12.02
CA GLY A 74 -3.74 12.28 11.13
C GLY A 74 -3.86 13.57 11.88
N GLU A 75 -3.12 13.72 12.97
CA GLU A 75 -2.80 15.00 13.60
C GLU A 75 -1.71 14.78 14.65
N GLU A 76 -0.45 15.02 14.27
CA GLU A 76 0.47 15.68 15.19
C GLU A 76 1.33 16.63 14.34
N LYS A 77 0.81 17.84 14.16
CA LYS A 77 1.63 19.02 13.94
C LYS A 77 1.99 19.53 15.33
N GLN A 78 3.27 19.51 15.70
CA GLN A 78 4.04 20.65 16.19
C GLN A 78 5.44 20.20 16.62
#